data_AF-A0A439CV31-F1
#
_entry.id   AF-A0A439CV31-F1
#
_cell.length_a   1.000
_cell.length_b   1.000
_cell.length_c   1.000
_cell.angle_alpha   90.00
_cell.angle_beta   90.00
_cell.angle_gamma   90.00
#
_symmetry.space_group_name_H-M   'P 1'
#
loop_
_entity.id
_entity.type
_entity.pdbx_description
1 polymer ?
#
loop_
_entity_poly.entity_id
_entity_poly.type
_entity_poly.pdbx_seq_one_letter_code
_entity_poly.pdbx_strand_id
1 'polypeptide(L)' 'MPSSTQPLTWLVTGASSGIGQAVCKAALAAGHKVGGATRDIAKASAANPDFAARG' A
#
# COMPACT_ATOMS: atom_id res chain seq x y z
N MET A 1 4.61 -22.65 -17.98
CA MET A 1 3.85 -21.39 -17.94
C MET A 1 4.66 -20.39 -17.14
N PRO A 2 5.29 -19.35 -17.74
CA PRO A 2 5.97 -18.34 -16.95
C PRO A 2 4.90 -17.46 -16.27
N SER A 3 4.56 -17.73 -15.01
CA SER A 3 3.90 -16.74 -14.15
C SER A 3 4.94 -15.70 -13.75
N SER A 4 5.31 -14.83 -14.68
CA SER A 4 6.06 -13.63 -14.37
C SER A 4 5.10 -12.67 -13.66
N THR A 5 5.05 -12.76 -12.32
CA THR A 5 4.31 -11.78 -11.51
C THR A 5 5.09 -10.47 -11.55
N GLN A 6 4.86 -9.70 -12.61
CA GLN A 6 5.44 -8.37 -12.73
C GLN A 6 4.88 -7.49 -11.61
N PRO A 7 5.73 -6.70 -10.94
CA PRO A 7 5.28 -5.83 -9.87
C PRO A 7 4.29 -4.79 -10.43
N LEU A 8 3.03 -4.87 -10.00
CA LEU A 8 1.97 -3.92 -10.32
C LEU A 8 2.02 -2.73 -9.37
N THR A 9 1.50 -1.58 -9.81
CA THR A 9 1.31 -0.39 -8.98
C THR A 9 -0.16 -0.25 -8.61
N TRP A 10 -0.45 -0.24 -7.30
CA TRP A 10 -1.80 -0.17 -6.75
C TRP A 10 -2.08 1.21 -6.18
N LEU A 11 -3.25 1.77 -6.48
CA LEU A 11 -3.75 2.98 -5.83
C LEU A 11 -4.89 2.60 -4.88
N VAL A 12 -4.68 2.80 -3.57
CA VAL A 12 -5.64 2.41 -2.54
C VAL A 12 -6.17 3.66 -1.83
N THR A 13 -7.48 3.86 -1.88
CA THR A 13 -8.16 4.95 -1.15
C THR A 13 -8.51 4.49 0.27
N GLY A 14 -8.52 5.42 1.23
CA GLY A 14 -8.81 5.08 2.63
C GLY A 14 -7.70 4.27 3.31
N ALA A 15 -6.46 4.38 2.82
CA ALA A 15 -5.31 3.64 3.33
C ALA A 15 -4.85 4.03 4.75
N SER A 16 -5.52 4.98 5.40
CA SER A 16 -5.16 5.47 6.74
C SER A 16 -5.51 4.49 7.87
N SER A 17 -6.45 3.57 7.66
CA SER A 17 -6.86 2.58 8.69
C SER A 17 -7.71 1.44 8.11
N GLY A 18 -7.87 0.38 8.89
CA GLY A 18 -8.82 -0.70 8.60
C GLY A 18 -8.49 -1.47 7.32
N ILE A 19 -9.51 -1.69 6.47
CA ILE A 19 -9.39 -2.52 5.27
C ILE A 19 -8.40 -1.91 4.27
N GLY A 20 -8.43 -0.58 4.07
CA GLY A 20 -7.49 0.09 3.15
C GLY A 20 -6.04 -0.13 3.55
N GLN A 21 -5.75 -0.05 4.86
CA GLN A 21 -4.43 -0.37 5.40
C GLN A 21 -4.07 -1.86 5.21
N ALA A 22 -5.01 -2.78 5.42
CA ALA A 22 -4.77 -4.22 5.26
C ALA A 22 -4.45 -4.60 3.80
N VAL A 23 -5.20 -4.05 2.84
CA VAL A 23 -4.98 -4.25 1.39
C VAL A 23 -3.60 -3.74 0.99
N CYS A 24 -3.27 -2.53 1.43
CA CYS A 24 -1.98 -1.92 1.24
C CYS A 24 -0.84 -2.85 1.72
N LYS A 25 -0.97 -3.45 2.92
CA LYS A 25 0.04 -4.34 3.50
C LYS A 25 0.18 -5.64 2.71
N ALA A 26 -0.95 -6.22 2.30
CA ALA A 26 -0.96 -7.43 1.49
C ALA A 26 -0.31 -7.22 0.12
N ALA A 27 -0.60 -6.09 -0.54
CA ALA A 27 -0.01 -5.77 -1.84
C ALA A 27 1.51 -5.52 -1.75
N LEU A 28 1.99 -4.79 -0.73
CA LEU A 28 3.44 -4.67 -0.48
C LEU A 28 4.10 -6.03 -0.20
N ALA A 29 3.46 -6.88 0.60
CA ALA A 29 3.98 -8.22 0.92
C ALA A 29 4.05 -9.13 -0.32
N ALA A 30 3.16 -8.93 -1.30
CA ALA A 30 3.19 -9.61 -2.59
C ALA A 30 4.25 -9.06 -3.56
N GLY A 31 5.03 -8.05 -3.16
CA GLY A 31 6.07 -7.44 -3.99
C GLY A 31 5.53 -6.40 -5.00
N HIS A 32 4.31 -5.93 -4.81
CA HIS A 32 3.73 -4.85 -5.60
C HIS A 32 4.09 -3.48 -5.02
N LYS A 33 4.01 -2.43 -5.84
CA LYS A 33 4.11 -1.04 -5.38
C LYS A 33 2.73 -0.53 -5.01
N VAL A 34 2.64 0.30 -3.97
CA VAL A 34 1.34 0.74 -3.43
C VAL A 34 1.38 2.23 -3.07
N GLY A 35 0.58 3.02 -3.77
CA GLY A 35 0.25 4.39 -3.40
C GLY A 35 -1.04 4.45 -2.58
N GLY A 36 -0.94 4.92 -1.34
CA GLY A 36 -2.10 5.13 -0.46
C GLY A 36 -2.62 6.57 -0.55
N ALA A 37 -3.90 6.75 -0.88
CA ALA A 37 -4.58 8.05 -0.85
C ALA A 37 -5.47 8.15 0.39
N THR A 38 -5.22 9.17 1.22
CA THR A 38 -6.02 9.45 2.42
C THR A 38 -6.18 10.95 2.60
N ARG A 39 -7.22 11.36 3.32
CA ARG A 39 -7.46 12.78 3.66
C ARG A 39 -6.45 13.33 4.67
N ASP A 40 -5.78 12.45 5.40
CA ASP A 40 -4.83 12.80 6.46
C ASP A 40 -3.52 12.03 6.26
N ILE A 41 -2.57 12.70 5.61
CA ILE A 41 -1.25 12.16 5.26
C ILE A 41 -0.43 11.91 6.54
N ALA A 42 -0.58 12.74 7.58
CA ALA A 42 0.14 12.58 8.84
C ALA A 42 -0.31 11.31 9.56
N LYS A 43 -1.64 11.08 9.64
CA LYS A 43 -2.19 9.84 10.19
C LYS A 43 -1.79 8.62 9.37
N ALA A 44 -1.76 8.74 8.05
CA ALA A 44 -1.33 7.67 7.16
C ALA A 44 0.14 7.30 7.37
N SER A 45 1.04 8.30 7.41
CA SER A 45 2.48 8.07 7.63
C SER A 45 2.76 7.46 9.01
N ALA A 46 2.09 7.94 10.05
CA ALA A 46 2.22 7.40 11.41
C ALA A 46 1.69 5.97 11.55
N ALA A 47 0.56 5.64 10.91
CA ALA A 47 -0.03 4.30 10.99
C ALA A 47 0.71 3.24 10.15
N ASN A 48 1.52 3.70 9.19
CA ASN A 48 2.04 2.88 8.10
C ASN A 48 3.42 3.42 7.64
N PRO A 49 4.43 3.45 8.52
CA PRO A 49 5.75 3.99 8.19
C PRO A 49 6.44 3.22 7.05
N ASP A 50 6.17 1.91 6.92
CA ASP A 50 6.67 1.09 5.82
C ASP A 50 6.18 1.55 4.44
N PHE A 51 5.05 2.24 4.36
CA PHE A 51 4.53 2.78 3.09
C PHE A 51 5.27 4.02 2.65
N ALA A 52 5.71 4.87 3.58
CA ALA A 52 6.52 6.03 3.24
C ALA A 52 7.90 5.60 2.71
N ALA A 53 8.42 4.45 3.14
CA ALA A 53 9.73 3.94 2.74
C ALA A 53 9.70 3.07 1.46
N ARG A 54 8.54 2.51 1.09
CA ARG A 54 8.43 1.49 0.02
C ARG A 54 7.29 1.70 -0.98
N GLY A 55 6.48 2.74 -0.81
CA GLY A 55 5.36 3.14 -1.69
C GLY A 55 5.81 3.76 -3.01
#